data_AF-A0A2D8AD24-F1
#
_entry.id   AF-A0A2D8AD24-F1
#
_cell.length_a   1.000
_cell.length_b   1.000
_cell.length_c   1.000
_cell.angle_alpha   90.00
_cell.angle_beta   90.00
_cell.angle_gamma   90.00
#
_symmetry.space_group_name_H-M   'P 1'
#
loop_
_entity.id
_entity.type
_entity.pdbx_description
1 polymer ?
#
loop_
_entity_poly.entity_id
_entity_poly.type
_entity_poly.pdbx_seq_one_letter_code
_entity_poly.pdbx_strand_id
1 'polypeptide(L)' 'MQKINVKPRAGILVRHEDTGKPVKEAGEAVPNTAYYRRRIKDGDLIKVEETTAAAKAPATKKGADK' A
#
# COMPACT_ATOMS: atom_id res chain seq x y z
N MET A 1 -13.48 -8.05 11.19
CA MET A 1 -12.86 -6.97 10.39
C MET A 1 -11.91 -7.61 9.38
N GLN A 2 -12.02 -7.28 8.09
CA GLN A 2 -11.08 -7.80 7.08
C GLN A 2 -9.75 -7.06 7.16
N LYS A 3 -8.63 -7.76 6.98
CA LYS A 3 -7.28 -7.17 6.89
C LYS A 3 -6.75 -7.30 5.48
N ILE A 4 -5.87 -6.38 5.09
CA ILE A 4 -5.13 -6.42 3.83
C ILE A 4 -3.65 -6.27 4.13
N ASN A 5 -2.82 -7.05 3.45
CA ASN A 5 -1.38 -6.91 3.56
C ASN A 5 -0.95 -5.80 2.61
N VAL A 6 -0.24 -4.81 3.13
CA VAL A 6 0.22 -3.65 2.37
C VAL A 6 1.64 -3.29 2.77
N LYS A 7 2.38 -2.72 1.83
CA LYS A 7 3.66 -2.06 2.09
C LYS A 7 3.65 -0.64 1.53
N PRO A 8 4.36 0.31 2.16
CA PRO A 8 4.56 1.63 1.57
C PRO A 8 5.39 1.55 0.29
N ARG A 9 5.13 2.48 -0.62
CA ARG A 9 6.02 2.73 -1.76
C ARG A 9 7.38 3.20 -1.24
N ALA A 10 8.46 2.75 -1.89
CA ALA A 10 9.81 3.17 -1.55
C ALA A 10 9.92 4.70 -1.50
N GLY A 11 10.55 5.22 -0.45
CA GLY A 11 10.72 6.66 -0.21
C GLY A 11 9.47 7.38 0.32
N ILE A 12 8.38 6.67 0.63
CA ILE A 12 7.18 7.26 1.25
C ILE A 12 6.94 6.65 2.62
N LEU A 13 6.74 7.53 3.60
CA LEU A 13 6.29 7.15 4.93
C LEU A 13 4.75 7.21 4.99
N VAL A 14 4.12 6.07 5.22
CA VAL A 14 2.68 5.97 5.49
C VAL A 14 2.49 5.63 6.95
N ARG A 15 1.61 6.32 7.66
CA ARG A 15 1.30 6.06 9.08
C ARG A 15 0.03 5.24 9.22
N HIS A 16 -0.06 4.46 10.29
CA HIS A 16 -1.29 3.80 10.70
C HIS A 16 -2.32 4.84 11.15
N GLU A 17 -3.58 4.61 10.77
CA GLU A 17 -4.74 5.45 11.13
C GLU A 17 -4.90 5.56 12.65
N ASP A 18 -4.76 4.44 13.37
CA ASP A 18 -5.06 4.38 14.81
C ASP A 18 -3.87 4.75 15.72
N THR A 19 -2.65 4.33 15.34
CA THR A 19 -1.47 4.44 16.21
C THR A 19 -0.51 5.54 15.81
N GLY A 20 -0.63 6.10 14.61
CA GLY A 20 0.31 7.07 14.04
C GLY A 20 1.72 6.53 13.77
N LYS A 21 1.98 5.23 14.01
CA LYS A 21 3.25 4.56 13.71
C LYS A 21 3.39 4.34 12.21
N PRO A 22 4.61 4.32 11.65
CA PRO A 22 4.82 4.03 10.24
C PRO A 22 4.49 2.56 9.91
N VAL A 23 3.86 2.34 8.75
CA VAL A 23 3.67 1.01 8.17
C VAL A 23 5.04 0.45 7.78
N LYS A 24 5.31 -0.81 8.13
CA LYS A 24 6.58 -1.47 7.81
C LYS A 24 6.83 -1.54 6.31
N GLU A 25 8.04 -1.19 5.89
CA GLU A 25 8.47 -1.29 4.48
C GLU A 25 8.48 -2.74 3.96
N ALA A 26 8.71 -3.71 4.85
CA ALA A 26 8.62 -5.14 4.55
C ALA A 26 7.20 -5.60 4.21
N GLY A 27 6.19 -4.78 4.51
CA GLY A 27 4.78 -5.12 4.42
C GLY A 27 4.21 -5.57 5.77
N GLU A 28 2.94 -5.24 5.99
CA GLU A 28 2.21 -5.56 7.21
C GLU A 28 0.71 -5.70 6.95
N ALA A 29 0.05 -6.54 7.74
CA ALA A 29 -1.40 -6.70 7.72
C ALA A 29 -2.07 -5.53 8.44
N VAL A 30 -2.77 -4.68 7.68
CA VAL A 30 -3.53 -3.54 8.20
C VAL A 30 -5.03 -3.77 8.06
N PRO A 31 -5.88 -3.11 8.86
CA PRO A 31 -7.33 -3.20 8.70
C PRO A 31 -7.76 -2.65 7.33
N ASN A 32 -8.74 -3.28 6.68
CA ASN A 32 -9.27 -2.84 5.39
C ASN A 32 -10.23 -1.64 5.56
N THR A 33 -9.69 -0.49 5.95
CA THR A 33 -10.44 0.77 6.11
C THR A 33 -10.40 1.62 4.84
N ALA A 34 -11.25 2.65 4.79
CA ALA A 34 -11.23 3.63 3.71
C ALA A 34 -9.87 4.35 3.58
N TYR A 35 -9.17 4.57 4.70
CA TYR A 35 -7.85 5.19 4.73
C TYR A 35 -6.83 4.42 3.90
N TYR A 36 -6.67 3.11 4.16
CA TYR A 36 -5.70 2.28 3.44
C TYR A 36 -6.09 2.10 1.97
N ARG A 37 -7.39 1.96 1.67
CA ARG A 37 -7.87 1.88 0.28
C ARG A 37 -7.55 3.14 -0.53
N ARG A 38 -7.71 4.33 0.07
CA ARG A 38 -7.33 5.60 -0.54
C ARG A 38 -5.83 5.65 -0.82
N ARG A 39 -5.02 5.32 0.17
CA ARG A 39 -3.54 5.33 0.07
C ARG A 39 -3.03 4.32 -0.97
N ILE A 40 -3.75 3.22 -1.19
CA ILE A 40 -3.50 2.30 -2.32
C ILE A 40 -3.84 2.94 -3.66
N LYS A 41 -5.00 3.61 -3.76
CA LYS A 41 -5.44 4.31 -4.97
C LYS A 41 -4.48 5.46 -5.36
N ASP A 42 -3.94 6.16 -4.36
CA ASP A 42 -2.97 7.25 -4.53
C ASP A 42 -1.57 6.72 -4.90
N GLY A 43 -1.33 5.40 -4.77
CA GLY A 43 -0.06 4.76 -5.09
C GLY A 43 1.01 4.94 -4.00
N ASP A 44 0.59 5.24 -2.78
CA ASP A 44 1.45 5.36 -1.60
C ASP A 44 1.59 4.03 -0.84
N LEU A 45 0.54 3.20 -0.89
CA LEU A 45 0.56 1.81 -0.42
C LEU A 45 0.39 0.87 -1.59
N ILE A 46 1.04 -0.29 -1.50
CA ILE A 46 0.96 -1.37 -2.49
C ILE A 46 0.40 -2.57 -1.75
N LYS A 47 -0.67 -3.17 -2.27
CA LYS A 47 -1.19 -4.45 -1.74
C LYS A 47 -0.18 -5.56 -2.02
N VAL A 48 0.08 -6.36 -0.99
CA VAL A 48 0.87 -7.58 -1.09
C VAL A 48 -0.12 -8.73 -0.98
N GLU A 49 -0.47 -9.35 -2.10
CA GLU A 49 -1.30 -10.56 -2.07
C GLU A 49 -0.44 -11.73 -1.59
N GLU A 50 -0.89 -12.49 -0.59
CA GLU A 50 -0.22 -13.72 -0.12
C GLU A 50 -0.37 -14.89 -1.11
N THR A 51 -0.45 -14.59 -2.40
CA THR A 51 -0.42 -15.62 -3.44
C THR A 51 1.05 -15.93 -3.71
N THR A 52 1.49 -17.05 -3.16
CA THR A 52 2.59 -17.90 -3.63
C THR A 52 3.34 -17.34 -4.86
N ALA A 53 4.56 -16.85 -4.62
CA ALA A 53 5.65 -16.66 -5.58
C ALA A 53 5.34 -15.91 -6.90
N ALA A 54 5.98 -14.75 -7.02
CA ALA A 54 6.49 -14.18 -8.27
C ALA A 54 5.47 -13.93 -9.40
N ALA A 55 4.83 -12.77 -9.39
CA ALA A 55 4.53 -12.05 -10.64
C ALA A 55 4.06 -10.61 -10.37
N LYS A 56 4.69 -9.68 -11.08
CA LYS A 56 4.09 -8.43 -11.58
C LYS A 56 3.78 -7.34 -10.54
N ALA A 57 4.79 -6.51 -10.30
CA ALA A 57 4.54 -5.07 -10.39
C ALA A 57 4.83 -4.63 -11.85
N PRO A 58 3.81 -4.32 -12.67
CA PRO A 58 3.99 -3.47 -13.81
C PRO A 58 3.38 -2.08 -13.54
N ALA A 59 4.16 -1.08 -13.92
CA ALA A 59 3.75 0.15 -14.60
C ALA A 59 2.80 1.12 -13.85
N THR A 60 3.26 2.31 -13.49
CA THR A 60 3.34 3.50 -14.38
C THR A 60 2.08 3.76 -15.24
N LYS A 61 1.39 4.85 -14.88
CA LYS A 61 0.66 5.88 -15.69
C LYS A 61 -0.41 6.49 -14.75
N LYS A 62 -0.44 7.80 -14.48
CA LYS A 62 -0.65 8.85 -15.48
C LYS A 62 -0.25 10.22 -14.92
N GLY A 63 0.65 10.89 -15.63
CA GLY A 63 0.93 12.31 -15.57
C GLY A 63 1.63 12.65 -16.89
N ALA A 64 0.83 12.84 -17.94
CA ALA A 64 1.27 13.35 -19.23
C ALA A 64 0.46 14.62 -19.53
N ASP A 65 1.21 15.67 -19.83
CA ASP A 65 0.94 16.87 -20.62
C ASP A 65 -0.29 17.76 -20.35
N LYS A 66 0.00 19.02 -20.02
CA LYS A 66 -0.22 20.14 -20.96
C LYS A 66 0.68 21.33 -20.65
#